data_AF-A0A4P6VRI8-F1
#
_entry.id   AF-A0A4P6VRI8-F1
#
_cell.length_a   1.000
_cell.length_b   1.000
_cell.length_c   1.000
_cell.angle_alpha   90.00
_cell.angle_beta   90.00
_cell.angle_gamma   90.00
#
_symmetry.space_group_name_H-M   'P 1'
#
loop_
_entity.id
_entity.type
_entity.pdbx_description
1 polymer ?
#
loop_
_entity_poly.entity_id
_entity_poly.type
_entity_poly.pdbx_seq_one_letter_code
_entity_poly.pdbx_strand_id
1 'polypeptide(L)'
;MIRKSGWLVFIVFIAALLALVYVFAGPAIRLGMIYSLEKAVGAEVNIDKVALELAPLAIRINHLQITDAANPSHNSLSFGHAHAALEVWPALLGYYVVNDLSVDGLEYGAERKNFGKVYRIPGEDGEKVDIAKLLQVDLPDANELIARANLQTPAKAEALKQLATAEQQQLKALKDNLPTKEHLAQYQTEIKALTESKISNAADLATKAGQLQQLKDQLKAEQDKLASAKQQLEQSKTALSQAVDELKAASKADYAKVQQLANIKEGGLAGISQILLGDVWGERIAQLESLYLLVKPYIPEQLNLPSGEATEPEPVLPNRILPLPHAPYPDFWIKSAKVNWLIGGGQATIALQDITAQHALINAATKFSLDVKQLPQLAAFKLDGDFAILQKMVTNVNWQLDGLNLQPMHLGKGDNALDLATGLINSSGKLNLTNNQIAQQASVILKAADFSSSGNKYLQQLTGLLNQQQQIPLNIATTGLISQPEISIRSSLDQLLGDALLGEAKQKIAAYQSELQTKLNSQLQTGLAGQQDWAALLTQQDSDLSEVSSRIEEMLSAKLADAKDQVKDRLKDKLMKKSDDN
;
A
#
# COMPACT_ATOMS: atom_id res chain seq x y z
N MET A 1 -82.02 30.93 7.05
CA MET A 1 -81.66 31.29 8.43
C MET A 1 -81.37 30.01 9.22
N ILE A 2 -80.10 29.75 9.57
CA ILE A 2 -79.77 28.64 10.47
C ILE A 2 -80.30 29.02 11.86
N ARG A 3 -81.12 28.16 12.48
CA ARG A 3 -81.67 28.40 13.82
C ARG A 3 -80.52 28.44 14.83
N LYS A 4 -80.49 29.44 15.72
CA LYS A 4 -79.44 29.62 16.76
C LYS A 4 -79.24 28.35 17.62
N SER A 5 -80.31 27.57 17.82
CA SER A 5 -80.26 26.28 18.52
C SER A 5 -79.52 25.18 17.75
N GLY A 6 -79.56 25.18 16.42
CA GLY A 6 -78.82 24.21 15.60
C GLY A 6 -77.31 24.44 15.64
N TRP A 7 -76.88 25.72 15.68
CA TRP A 7 -75.48 26.08 15.89
C TRP A 7 -74.94 25.60 17.24
N LEU A 8 -75.74 25.75 18.30
CA LEU A 8 -75.33 25.34 19.64
C LEU A 8 -75.14 23.82 19.72
N VAL A 9 -76.08 23.04 19.18
CA VAL A 9 -75.97 21.57 19.13
C VAL A 9 -74.76 21.13 18.31
N PHE A 10 -74.49 21.76 17.18
CA PHE A 10 -73.32 21.46 16.35
C PHE A 10 -72.00 21.75 17.06
N ILE A 11 -71.90 22.90 17.73
CA ILE A 11 -70.71 23.26 18.52
C ILE A 11 -70.50 22.28 19.67
N VAL A 12 -71.56 21.91 20.40
CA VAL A 12 -71.49 20.93 21.49
C VAL A 12 -71.07 19.56 20.98
N PHE A 13 -71.61 19.12 19.84
CA PHE A 13 -71.22 17.85 19.22
C PHE A 13 -69.74 17.84 18.80
N ILE A 14 -69.27 18.90 18.14
CA ILE A 14 -67.85 19.02 17.76
C ILE A 14 -66.96 19.07 19.00
N ALA A 15 -67.33 19.84 20.02
CA ALA A 15 -66.56 19.91 21.26
C ALA A 15 -66.50 18.54 21.96
N ALA A 16 -67.59 17.79 21.99
CA ALA A 16 -67.63 16.43 22.53
C ALA A 16 -66.77 15.46 21.72
N LEU A 17 -66.80 15.55 20.38
CA LEU A 17 -65.95 14.75 19.49
C LEU A 17 -64.47 15.06 19.70
N LEU A 18 -64.09 16.34 19.75
CA LEU A 18 -62.71 16.76 20.01
C LEU A 18 -62.25 16.34 21.40
N ALA A 19 -63.11 16.42 22.42
CA ALA A 19 -62.80 15.92 23.76
C ALA A 19 -62.58 14.41 23.77
N LEU A 20 -63.40 13.65 23.04
CA LEU A 20 -63.22 12.20 22.88
C LEU A 20 -61.89 11.91 22.19
N VAL A 21 -61.61 12.54 21.05
CA VAL A 21 -60.32 12.38 20.33
C VAL A 21 -59.16 12.71 21.25
N TYR A 22 -59.22 13.81 22.01
CA TYR A 22 -58.16 14.21 22.93
C TYR A 22 -57.90 13.17 24.04
N VAL A 23 -58.96 12.60 24.63
CA VAL A 23 -58.84 11.58 25.69
C VAL A 23 -58.27 10.27 25.17
N PHE A 24 -58.67 9.83 23.97
CA PHE A 24 -58.26 8.54 23.42
C PHE A 24 -56.99 8.60 22.56
N ALA A 25 -56.60 9.76 22.05
CA ALA A 25 -55.43 9.90 21.19
C ALA A 25 -54.14 9.47 21.90
N GLY A 26 -53.91 9.90 23.14
CA GLY A 26 -52.71 9.51 23.90
C GLY A 26 -52.54 8.00 24.03
N PRO A 27 -53.53 7.27 24.58
CA PRO A 27 -53.51 5.80 24.64
C PRO A 27 -53.38 5.11 23.28
N ALA A 28 -54.08 5.61 22.25
CA ALA A 28 -54.01 5.04 20.90
C ALA A 28 -52.62 5.19 20.28
N ILE A 29 -52.02 6.37 20.39
CA ILE A 29 -50.65 6.65 19.92
C ILE A 29 -49.66 5.78 20.69
N ARG A 30 -49.80 5.66 22.02
CA ARG A 30 -48.96 4.78 22.85
C ARG A 30 -48.96 3.34 22.35
N LEU A 31 -50.14 2.77 22.11
CA LEU A 31 -50.27 1.39 21.60
C LEU A 31 -49.66 1.23 20.21
N GLY A 32 -49.93 2.20 19.31
CA GLY A 32 -49.35 2.20 17.96
C GLY A 32 -47.82 2.29 17.97
N MET A 33 -47.25 3.11 18.86
CA MET A 33 -45.80 3.24 19.03
C MET A 33 -45.18 1.96 19.57
N ILE A 34 -45.73 1.38 20.64
CA ILE A 34 -45.24 0.10 21.20
C ILE A 34 -45.22 -0.97 20.11
N TYR A 35 -46.36 -1.20 19.44
CA TYR A 35 -46.46 -2.22 18.40
C TYR A 35 -45.46 -2.00 17.25
N SER A 36 -45.31 -0.75 16.79
CA SER A 36 -44.42 -0.43 15.68
C SER A 36 -42.95 -0.59 16.06
N LEU A 37 -42.57 -0.15 17.26
CA LEU A 37 -41.20 -0.25 17.76
C LEU A 37 -40.84 -1.70 18.11
N GLU A 38 -41.72 -2.48 18.74
CA GLU A 38 -41.50 -3.91 19.01
C GLU A 38 -41.30 -4.69 17.72
N LYS A 39 -42.08 -4.39 16.68
CA LYS A 39 -41.94 -5.01 15.37
C LYS A 39 -40.62 -4.61 14.68
N ALA A 40 -40.19 -3.37 14.84
CA ALA A 40 -38.95 -2.86 14.25
C ALA A 40 -37.70 -3.44 14.94
N VAL A 41 -37.70 -3.46 16.27
CA VAL A 41 -36.54 -3.90 17.07
C VAL A 41 -36.53 -5.41 17.30
N GLY A 42 -37.70 -6.07 17.28
CA GLY A 42 -37.82 -7.51 17.56
C GLY A 42 -37.69 -7.86 19.04
N ALA A 43 -37.87 -6.89 19.94
CA ALA A 43 -37.82 -7.07 21.38
C ALA A 43 -38.85 -6.16 22.07
N GLU A 44 -39.10 -6.40 23.36
CA GLU A 44 -40.10 -5.69 24.16
C GLU A 44 -39.81 -4.19 24.27
N VAL A 45 -40.86 -3.38 24.06
CA VAL A 45 -40.82 -1.93 24.21
C VAL A 45 -41.87 -1.49 25.23
N ASN A 46 -41.41 -0.77 26.24
CA ASN A 46 -42.28 -0.24 27.28
C ASN A 46 -42.33 1.29 27.16
N ILE A 47 -43.55 1.84 27.13
CA ILE A 47 -43.80 3.28 27.19
C ILE A 47 -44.78 3.52 28.35
N ASP A 48 -44.49 4.41 29.29
CA ASP A 48 -45.40 4.64 30.42
C ASP A 48 -46.63 5.44 30.00
N LYS A 49 -46.41 6.59 29.36
CA LYS A 49 -47.49 7.51 28.96
C LYS A 49 -47.14 8.28 27.70
N VAL A 50 -48.15 8.43 26.83
CA VAL A 50 -48.11 9.38 25.71
C VAL A 50 -49.26 10.36 25.87
N ALA A 51 -48.98 11.65 25.71
CA ALA A 51 -49.95 12.73 25.72
C ALA A 51 -49.87 13.55 24.43
N LEU A 52 -51.04 13.94 23.92
CA LEU A 52 -51.17 14.83 22.76
C LEU A 52 -51.54 16.23 23.27
N GLU A 53 -50.79 17.24 22.87
CA GLU A 53 -51.13 18.65 23.04
C GLU A 53 -51.63 19.18 21.70
N LEU A 54 -52.67 20.03 21.70
CA LEU A 54 -53.34 20.48 20.46
C LEU A 54 -53.00 21.93 20.06
N ALA A 55 -52.45 22.73 20.98
CA ALA A 55 -52.09 24.13 20.75
C ALA A 55 -50.88 24.56 21.62
N PRO A 56 -49.64 24.49 21.09
CA PRO A 56 -49.26 23.95 19.78
C PRO A 56 -49.50 22.43 19.69
N LEU A 57 -49.60 21.89 18.47
CA LEU A 57 -49.71 20.45 18.26
C LEU A 57 -48.40 19.78 18.68
N ALA A 58 -48.41 18.97 19.73
CA ALA A 58 -47.20 18.33 20.22
C ALA A 58 -47.46 16.97 20.84
N ILE A 59 -46.46 16.10 20.80
CA ILE A 59 -46.51 14.79 21.45
C ILE A 59 -45.52 14.82 22.62
N ARG A 60 -45.98 14.39 23.79
CA ARG A 60 -45.14 14.13 24.97
C ARG A 60 -45.12 12.66 25.29
N ILE A 61 -43.92 12.13 25.45
CA ILE A 61 -43.68 10.73 25.83
C ILE A 61 -42.98 10.74 27.18
N ASN A 62 -43.54 10.04 28.14
CA ASN A 62 -42.93 9.82 29.45
C ASN A 62 -42.49 8.37 29.51
N HIS A 63 -41.22 8.18 29.86
CA HIS A 63 -40.46 6.93 29.95
C HIS A 63 -40.65 6.00 28.76
N LEU A 64 -39.59 5.84 27.99
CA LEU A 64 -39.50 4.83 26.94
C LEU A 64 -38.32 3.92 27.24
N GLN A 65 -38.51 2.61 27.09
CA GLN A 65 -37.48 1.59 27.27
C GLN A 65 -37.59 0.56 26.15
N ILE A 66 -36.51 0.38 25.41
CA ILE A 66 -36.37 -0.63 24.35
C ILE A 66 -35.40 -1.70 24.86
N THR A 67 -35.83 -2.96 24.83
CA THR A 67 -35.01 -4.09 25.26
C THR A 67 -33.86 -4.35 24.27
N ASP A 68 -32.67 -4.69 24.77
CA ASP A 68 -31.60 -5.25 23.96
C ASP A 68 -31.86 -6.75 23.69
N ALA A 69 -32.03 -7.11 22.42
CA ALA A 69 -32.29 -8.50 22.03
C ALA A 69 -31.11 -9.45 22.30
N ALA A 70 -29.87 -8.93 22.28
CA ALA A 70 -28.67 -9.70 22.58
C ALA A 70 -28.41 -9.81 24.09
N ASN A 71 -28.82 -8.80 24.87
CA ASN A 71 -28.73 -8.81 26.32
C ASN A 71 -30.05 -8.35 26.99
N PRO A 72 -31.04 -9.25 27.19
CA PRO A 72 -32.38 -8.86 27.63
C PRO A 72 -32.48 -8.33 29.07
N SER A 73 -31.39 -8.39 29.83
CA SER A 73 -31.28 -7.74 31.15
C SER A 73 -31.06 -6.23 31.06
N HIS A 74 -30.75 -5.70 29.87
CA HIS A 74 -30.44 -4.29 29.63
C HIS A 74 -31.34 -3.69 28.53
N ASN A 75 -31.47 -2.37 28.55
CA ASN A 75 -32.09 -1.61 27.49
C ASN A 75 -31.07 -1.33 26.39
N SER A 76 -31.46 -1.49 25.13
CA SER A 76 -30.68 -0.93 24.01
C SER A 76 -30.75 0.60 24.04
N LEU A 77 -31.94 1.16 24.30
CA LEU A 77 -32.15 2.59 24.42
C LEU A 77 -33.30 2.89 25.39
N SER A 78 -33.12 3.89 26.24
CA SER A 78 -34.19 4.40 27.10
C SER A 78 -34.11 5.91 27.26
N PHE A 79 -35.23 6.57 27.56
CA PHE A 79 -35.24 7.99 27.95
C PHE A 79 -36.33 8.29 28.97
N GLY A 80 -36.13 9.37 29.74
CA GLY A 80 -37.09 9.85 30.74
C GLY A 80 -38.26 10.60 30.11
N HIS A 81 -37.98 11.64 29.34
CA HIS A 81 -39.01 12.48 28.71
C HIS A 81 -38.64 12.81 27.27
N ALA A 82 -39.63 12.80 26.38
CA ALA A 82 -39.48 13.35 25.05
C ALA A 82 -40.67 14.26 24.70
N HIS A 83 -40.39 15.34 23.97
CA HIS A 83 -41.37 16.28 23.48
C HIS A 83 -41.07 16.61 22.03
N ALA A 84 -42.07 16.54 21.16
CA ALA A 84 -41.96 16.90 19.75
C ALA A 84 -43.13 17.81 19.38
N ALA A 85 -42.86 19.06 19.00
CA ALA A 85 -43.84 20.03 18.56
C ALA A 85 -43.97 20.00 17.02
N LEU A 86 -45.10 19.54 16.51
CA LEU A 86 -45.36 19.39 15.07
C LEU A 86 -46.06 20.63 14.50
N GLU A 87 -45.74 20.98 13.26
CA GLU A 87 -46.54 21.94 12.52
C GLU A 87 -47.81 21.28 11.97
N VAL A 88 -48.96 21.85 12.33
CA VAL A 88 -50.28 21.34 11.93
C VAL A 88 -50.44 21.33 10.41
N TRP A 89 -50.04 22.41 9.73
CA TRP A 89 -50.29 22.57 8.30
C TRP A 89 -49.49 21.58 7.44
N PRO A 90 -48.15 21.43 7.60
CA PRO A 90 -47.40 20.37 6.95
C PRO A 90 -47.90 18.97 7.28
N ALA A 91 -48.28 18.70 8.55
CA ALA A 91 -48.77 17.38 8.97
C ALA A 91 -50.06 16.97 8.23
N LEU A 92 -50.99 17.91 7.99
CA LEU A 92 -52.20 17.66 7.20
C LEU A 92 -51.90 17.36 5.72
N LEU A 93 -50.79 17.88 5.22
CA LEU A 93 -50.29 17.64 3.86
C LEU A 93 -49.40 16.38 3.77
N GLY A 94 -49.19 15.67 4.89
CA GLY A 94 -48.37 14.46 4.96
C GLY A 94 -46.86 14.69 5.15
N TYR A 95 -46.44 15.90 5.53
CA TYR A 95 -45.05 16.25 5.85
C TYR A 95 -44.83 16.27 7.36
N TYR A 96 -43.69 15.73 7.82
CA TYR A 96 -43.34 15.69 9.24
C TYR A 96 -42.38 16.83 9.57
N VAL A 97 -42.94 18.02 9.81
CA VAL A 97 -42.18 19.21 10.21
C VAL A 97 -42.30 19.40 11.72
N VAL A 98 -41.19 19.25 12.43
CA VAL A 98 -41.08 19.41 13.88
C VAL A 98 -40.33 20.70 14.19
N ASN A 99 -40.98 21.63 14.88
CA ASN A 99 -40.36 22.89 15.30
C ASN A 99 -39.30 22.65 16.38
N ASP A 100 -39.69 21.95 17.44
CA ASP A 100 -38.83 21.66 18.57
C ASP A 100 -38.96 20.20 18.98
N LEU A 101 -37.83 19.50 19.01
CA LEU A 101 -37.66 18.16 19.56
C LEU A 101 -36.77 18.26 20.80
N SER A 102 -37.25 17.77 21.95
CA SER A 102 -36.41 17.65 23.13
C SER A 102 -36.49 16.24 23.69
N VAL A 103 -35.35 15.63 23.98
CA VAL A 103 -35.25 14.34 24.68
C VAL A 103 -34.41 14.54 25.92
N ASP A 104 -34.92 14.13 27.07
CA ASP A 104 -34.27 14.27 28.36
C ASP A 104 -34.04 12.92 29.03
N GLY A 105 -32.84 12.77 29.61
CA GLY A 105 -32.42 11.54 30.29
C GLY A 105 -32.28 10.36 29.33
N LEU A 106 -31.77 10.58 28.11
CA LEU A 106 -31.44 9.48 27.20
C LEU A 106 -30.36 8.62 27.87
N GLU A 107 -30.47 7.30 27.74
CA GLU A 107 -29.54 6.32 28.26
C GLU A 107 -29.39 5.18 27.26
N TYR A 108 -28.17 4.67 27.13
CA TYR A 108 -27.86 3.49 26.33
C TYR A 108 -27.38 2.39 27.27
N GLY A 109 -27.85 1.15 27.11
CA GLY A 109 -27.38 0.03 27.94
C GLY A 109 -27.81 0.14 29.40
N ALA A 110 -28.91 0.82 29.74
CA ALA A 110 -29.37 0.91 31.13
C ALA A 110 -29.90 -0.45 31.62
N GLU A 111 -29.56 -0.83 32.85
CA GLU A 111 -30.06 -2.08 33.46
C GLU A 111 -31.59 -2.03 33.64
N ARG A 112 -32.27 -3.12 33.29
CA ARG A 112 -33.72 -3.23 33.44
C ARG A 112 -34.07 -3.82 34.80
N LYS A 113 -35.17 -3.33 35.40
CA LYS A 113 -35.74 -3.93 36.61
C LYS A 113 -36.20 -5.38 36.39
N ASN A 114 -36.64 -5.69 35.18
CA ASN A 114 -37.09 -7.02 34.77
C ASN A 114 -36.53 -7.34 33.38
N PHE A 115 -36.16 -8.61 33.16
CA PHE A 115 -35.76 -9.11 31.84
C PHE A 115 -36.83 -8.80 30.79
N GLY A 116 -36.42 -8.18 29.68
CA GLY A 116 -37.31 -7.91 28.56
C GLY A 116 -37.52 -9.15 27.68
N LYS A 117 -38.67 -9.21 27.00
CA LYS A 117 -38.95 -10.29 26.04
C LYS A 117 -38.24 -10.04 24.71
N VAL A 118 -37.71 -11.11 24.12
CA VAL A 118 -37.12 -11.09 22.78
C VAL A 118 -38.04 -11.86 21.83
N TYR A 119 -38.45 -11.23 20.75
CA TYR A 119 -39.36 -11.78 19.74
C TYR A 119 -38.62 -12.31 18.50
N ARG A 120 -37.37 -11.87 18.27
CA ARG A 120 -36.50 -12.34 17.19
C ARG A 120 -35.05 -12.46 17.67
N ILE A 121 -34.40 -13.59 17.37
CA ILE A 121 -32.99 -13.84 17.69
C ILE A 121 -32.12 -13.00 16.73
N PRO A 122 -31.12 -12.25 17.21
CA PRO A 122 -30.16 -11.54 16.35
C PRO A 122 -29.44 -12.53 15.42
N GLY A 123 -29.19 -12.14 14.16
CA GLY A 123 -28.32 -12.90 13.27
C GLY A 123 -26.87 -12.85 13.78
N GLU A 124 -26.19 -13.99 13.81
CA GLU A 124 -24.74 -14.06 13.96
C GLU A 124 -24.09 -13.50 12.68
N ASP A 125 -23.77 -12.21 12.66
CA ASP A 125 -22.80 -11.68 11.71
C ASP A 125 -22.01 -10.57 12.39
N GLY A 126 -20.79 -10.95 12.78
CA GLY A 126 -19.82 -10.11 13.45
C GLY A 126 -18.57 -10.93 13.62
N GLU A 127 -17.90 -11.22 12.49
CA GLU A 127 -16.58 -11.83 12.47
C GLU A 127 -15.68 -11.04 13.44
N LYS A 128 -15.37 -11.66 14.58
CA LYS A 128 -14.41 -11.11 15.53
C LYS A 128 -13.04 -11.20 14.88
N VAL A 129 -12.63 -10.11 14.24
CA VAL A 129 -11.28 -9.93 13.75
C VAL A 129 -10.35 -10.01 14.96
N ASP A 130 -9.48 -11.02 14.96
CA ASP A 130 -8.48 -11.25 16.00
C ASP A 130 -7.33 -10.24 15.83
N ILE A 131 -7.51 -9.09 16.48
CA ILE A 131 -6.63 -7.91 16.48
C ILE A 131 -5.18 -8.27 16.86
N ALA A 132 -4.97 -9.35 17.61
CA ALA A 132 -3.64 -9.80 18.03
C ALA A 132 -2.80 -10.43 16.90
N LYS A 133 -3.43 -10.89 15.81
CA LYS A 133 -2.75 -11.44 14.61
C LYS A 133 -2.36 -10.37 13.58
N LEU A 134 -3.06 -9.24 13.54
CA LEU A 134 -2.78 -8.11 12.64
C LEU A 134 -1.59 -7.23 13.10
N LEU A 135 -1.13 -7.41 14.33
CA LEU A 135 -0.04 -6.64 14.95
C LEU A 135 1.34 -7.32 14.89
N GLN A 136 1.51 -8.37 14.07
CA GLN A 136 2.80 -9.03 13.87
C GLN A 136 3.51 -8.43 12.65
N VAL A 137 4.30 -7.39 12.88
CA VAL A 137 5.28 -6.90 11.91
C VAL A 137 6.58 -7.67 12.14
N ASP A 138 6.80 -8.70 11.34
CA ASP A 138 8.12 -9.33 11.24
C ASP A 138 9.04 -8.44 10.39
N LEU A 139 10.10 -7.97 11.03
CA LEU A 139 11.20 -7.28 10.35
C LEU A 139 12.02 -8.33 9.60
N PRO A 140 12.20 -8.20 8.27
CA PRO A 140 12.94 -9.18 7.49
C PRO A 140 14.42 -9.23 7.94
N ASP A 141 14.93 -10.45 8.11
CA ASP A 141 16.35 -10.75 8.31
C ASP A 141 17.19 -10.18 7.14
N ALA A 142 18.42 -9.78 7.45
CA ALA A 142 19.52 -9.57 6.50
C ALA A 142 19.46 -10.47 5.26
N ASN A 143 19.25 -11.76 5.49
CA ASN A 143 19.25 -12.77 4.44
C ASN A 143 17.99 -12.68 3.53
N GLU A 144 16.85 -12.27 4.07
CA GLU A 144 15.62 -12.06 3.28
C GLU A 144 15.69 -10.80 2.42
N LEU A 145 16.29 -9.71 2.92
CA LEU A 145 16.48 -8.48 2.14
C LEU A 145 17.42 -8.71 0.95
N ILE A 146 18.45 -9.53 1.13
CA ILE A 146 19.38 -9.92 0.06
C ILE A 146 18.69 -10.84 -0.97
N ALA A 147 17.81 -11.75 -0.53
CA ALA A 147 17.04 -12.62 -1.43
C ALA A 147 16.03 -11.83 -2.29
N ARG A 148 15.47 -10.74 -1.76
CA ARG A 148 14.53 -9.85 -2.47
C ARG A 148 15.21 -8.87 -3.44
N ALA A 149 16.51 -8.64 -3.32
CA ALA A 149 17.24 -7.66 -4.13
C ALA A 149 17.45 -8.08 -5.60
N ASN A 150 17.11 -9.33 -5.98
CA ASN A 150 17.29 -9.89 -7.33
C ASN A 150 18.66 -9.53 -7.93
N LEU A 151 19.72 -9.98 -7.26
CA LEU A 151 21.11 -9.64 -7.57
C LEU A 151 21.56 -10.29 -8.88
N GLN A 152 22.28 -9.54 -9.71
CA GLN A 152 22.77 -10.01 -11.00
C GLN A 152 24.12 -10.76 -10.90
N THR A 153 24.89 -10.49 -9.85
CA THR A 153 26.24 -11.03 -9.62
C THR A 153 26.28 -12.57 -9.61
N PRO A 154 25.36 -13.30 -8.92
CA PRO A 154 25.38 -14.77 -8.93
C PRO A 154 25.12 -15.36 -10.31
N ALA A 155 24.14 -14.82 -11.05
CA ALA A 155 23.80 -15.28 -12.39
C ALA A 155 24.94 -15.01 -13.39
N LYS A 156 25.57 -13.83 -13.32
CA LYS A 156 26.72 -13.46 -14.16
C LYS A 156 27.97 -14.27 -13.82
N ALA A 157 28.19 -14.61 -12.55
CA ALA A 157 29.30 -15.46 -12.12
C ALA A 157 29.16 -16.89 -12.69
N GLU A 158 27.96 -17.47 -12.61
CA GLU A 158 27.69 -18.78 -13.18
C GLU A 158 27.79 -18.78 -14.72
N ALA A 159 27.29 -17.73 -15.38
CA ALA A 159 27.44 -17.56 -16.83
C ALA A 159 28.91 -17.47 -17.27
N LEU A 160 29.75 -16.72 -16.53
CA LEU A 160 31.19 -16.65 -16.81
C LEU A 160 31.86 -18.02 -16.63
N LYS A 161 31.50 -18.78 -15.60
CA LYS A 161 32.04 -20.12 -15.36
C LYS A 161 31.67 -21.10 -16.48
N GLN A 162 30.43 -21.07 -16.94
CA GLN A 162 29.96 -21.91 -18.05
C GLN A 162 30.65 -21.52 -19.35
N LEU A 163 30.76 -20.22 -19.64
CA LEU A 163 31.48 -19.72 -20.80
C LEU A 163 32.95 -20.12 -20.76
N ALA A 164 33.65 -19.91 -19.63
CA ALA A 164 35.04 -20.31 -19.47
C ALA A 164 35.26 -21.81 -19.68
N THR A 165 34.33 -22.65 -19.20
CA THR A 165 34.40 -24.10 -19.40
C THR A 165 34.22 -24.47 -20.88
N ALA A 166 33.24 -23.85 -21.55
CA ALA A 166 32.98 -24.08 -22.97
C ALA A 166 34.15 -23.61 -23.85
N GLU A 167 34.67 -22.42 -23.60
CA GLU A 167 35.82 -21.86 -24.33
C GLU A 167 37.08 -22.70 -24.09
N GLN A 168 37.35 -23.14 -22.85
CA GLN A 168 38.48 -24.05 -22.59
C GLN A 168 38.38 -25.36 -23.38
N GLN A 169 37.18 -25.92 -23.56
CA GLN A 169 36.98 -27.13 -24.36
C GLN A 169 37.22 -26.85 -25.86
N GLN A 170 36.70 -25.74 -26.37
CA GLN A 170 36.91 -25.33 -27.77
C GLN A 170 38.39 -25.06 -28.06
N LEU A 171 39.07 -24.34 -27.17
CA LEU A 171 40.49 -24.05 -27.27
C LEU A 171 41.34 -25.32 -27.21
N LYS A 172 40.99 -26.31 -26.37
CA LYS A 172 41.67 -27.62 -26.39
C LYS A 172 41.49 -28.35 -27.73
N ALA A 173 40.26 -28.41 -28.24
CA ALA A 173 39.98 -29.01 -29.55
C ALA A 173 40.68 -28.27 -30.70
N LEU A 174 40.87 -26.95 -30.57
CA LEU A 174 41.61 -26.15 -31.53
C LEU A 174 43.07 -26.58 -31.59
N LYS A 175 43.70 -26.80 -30.43
CA LYS A 175 45.08 -27.28 -30.32
C LYS A 175 45.28 -28.65 -31.00
N ASP A 176 44.31 -29.55 -30.84
CA ASP A 176 44.38 -30.90 -31.43
C ASP A 176 44.23 -30.89 -32.97
N ASN A 177 43.62 -29.84 -33.53
CA ASN A 177 43.41 -29.69 -34.98
C ASN A 177 44.52 -28.92 -35.70
N LEU A 178 45.54 -28.42 -34.97
CA LEU A 178 46.68 -27.72 -35.55
C LEU A 178 47.79 -28.70 -35.97
N PRO A 179 48.54 -28.40 -37.04
CA PRO A 179 49.66 -29.22 -37.47
C PRO A 179 50.75 -29.23 -36.39
N THR A 180 51.18 -30.43 -35.98
CA THR A 180 52.22 -30.59 -34.96
C THR A 180 53.59 -30.17 -35.47
N LYS A 181 54.56 -29.98 -34.56
CA LYS A 181 55.94 -29.64 -34.93
C LYS A 181 56.57 -30.71 -35.84
N GLU A 182 56.18 -31.97 -35.66
CA GLU A 182 56.61 -33.11 -36.47
C GLU A 182 56.02 -33.04 -37.88
N HIS A 183 54.73 -32.73 -38.02
CA HIS A 183 54.09 -32.54 -39.32
C HIS A 183 54.70 -31.36 -40.10
N LEU A 184 54.99 -30.25 -39.42
CA LEU A 184 55.69 -29.11 -40.04
C LEU A 184 57.11 -29.46 -40.49
N ALA A 185 57.83 -30.29 -39.72
CA ALA A 185 59.15 -30.78 -40.10
C ALA A 185 59.10 -31.76 -41.29
N GLN A 186 58.04 -32.58 -41.39
CA GLN A 186 57.79 -33.44 -42.55
C GLN A 186 57.58 -32.61 -43.81
N TYR A 187 56.70 -31.59 -43.77
CA TYR A 187 56.51 -30.69 -44.91
C TYR A 187 57.82 -30.02 -45.33
N GLN A 188 58.63 -29.55 -44.38
CA GLN A 188 59.92 -28.95 -44.71
C GLN A 188 60.87 -29.95 -45.38
N THR A 189 60.83 -31.22 -44.99
CA THR A 189 61.64 -32.29 -45.58
C THR A 189 61.16 -32.66 -46.98
N GLU A 190 59.84 -32.75 -47.18
CA GLU A 190 59.21 -32.99 -48.48
C GLU A 190 59.50 -31.87 -49.47
N ILE A 191 59.41 -30.60 -49.02
CA ILE A 191 59.81 -29.45 -49.82
C ILE A 191 61.26 -29.60 -50.27
N LYS A 192 62.20 -29.86 -49.34
CA LYS A 192 63.62 -30.02 -49.65
C LYS A 192 63.89 -31.18 -50.62
N ALA A 193 63.27 -32.33 -50.39
CA ALA A 193 63.44 -33.50 -51.25
C ALA A 193 62.93 -33.23 -52.68
N LEU A 194 61.82 -32.51 -52.82
CA LEU A 194 61.26 -32.13 -54.11
C LEU A 194 62.11 -31.06 -54.83
N THR A 195 62.75 -30.13 -54.11
CA THR A 195 63.60 -29.08 -54.70
C THR A 195 65.01 -29.54 -55.03
N GLU A 196 65.63 -30.36 -54.17
CA GLU A 196 67.04 -30.77 -54.29
C GLU A 196 67.22 -32.03 -55.15
N SER A 197 66.14 -32.77 -55.46
CA SER A 197 66.22 -33.97 -56.28
C SER A 197 66.52 -33.67 -57.76
N LYS A 198 67.37 -34.51 -58.37
CA LYS A 198 67.74 -34.40 -59.79
C LYS A 198 66.54 -34.72 -60.69
N ILE A 199 66.38 -33.92 -61.74
CA ILE A 199 65.27 -34.03 -62.69
C ILE A 199 65.74 -34.79 -63.94
N SER A 200 65.32 -36.05 -64.07
CA SER A 200 65.89 -36.99 -65.03
C SER A 200 65.30 -36.81 -66.44
N ASN A 201 63.99 -36.59 -66.56
CA ASN A 201 63.30 -36.42 -67.86
C ASN A 201 62.08 -35.48 -67.74
N ALA A 202 61.37 -35.25 -68.85
CA ALA A 202 60.22 -34.35 -68.88
C ALA A 202 58.99 -34.89 -68.11
N ALA A 203 58.80 -36.21 -68.05
CA ALA A 203 57.73 -36.83 -67.27
C ALA A 203 57.99 -36.71 -65.76
N ASP A 204 59.25 -36.90 -65.34
CA ASP A 204 59.72 -36.71 -63.96
C ASP A 204 59.51 -35.26 -63.48
N LEU A 205 59.73 -34.28 -64.36
CA LEU A 205 59.45 -32.87 -64.08
C LEU A 205 57.95 -32.60 -63.87
N ALA A 206 57.08 -33.15 -64.71
CA ALA A 206 55.63 -32.99 -64.58
C ALA A 206 55.10 -33.62 -63.27
N THR A 207 55.60 -34.79 -62.91
CA THR A 207 55.27 -35.47 -61.64
C THR A 207 55.70 -34.63 -60.43
N LYS A 208 56.94 -34.13 -60.40
CA LYS A 208 57.43 -33.28 -59.31
C LYS A 208 56.68 -31.96 -59.20
N ALA A 209 56.32 -31.34 -60.33
CA ALA A 209 55.49 -30.12 -60.34
C ALA A 209 54.09 -30.38 -59.78
N GLY A 210 53.48 -31.52 -60.08
CA GLY A 210 52.21 -31.95 -59.49
C GLY A 210 52.31 -32.17 -57.98
N GLN A 211 53.37 -32.83 -57.51
CA GLN A 211 53.64 -33.04 -56.07
C GLN A 211 53.87 -31.72 -55.33
N LEU A 212 54.61 -30.78 -55.92
CA LEU A 212 54.85 -29.45 -55.34
C LEU A 212 53.55 -28.63 -55.26
N GLN A 213 52.69 -28.73 -56.28
CA GLN A 213 51.39 -28.08 -56.28
C GLN A 213 50.47 -28.68 -55.21
N GLN A 214 50.44 -29.99 -55.07
CA GLN A 214 49.69 -30.68 -54.00
C GLN A 214 50.15 -30.25 -52.60
N LEU A 215 51.46 -30.16 -52.39
CA LEU A 215 52.06 -29.70 -51.13
C LEU A 215 51.72 -28.23 -50.83
N LYS A 216 51.72 -27.38 -51.86
CA LYS A 216 51.27 -25.99 -51.76
C LYS A 216 49.79 -25.90 -51.37
N ASP A 217 48.93 -26.72 -51.96
CA ASP A 217 47.50 -26.73 -51.65
C ASP A 217 47.24 -27.27 -50.23
N GLN A 218 48.04 -28.25 -49.76
CA GLN A 218 48.02 -28.70 -48.37
C GLN A 218 48.45 -27.60 -47.39
N LEU A 219 49.56 -26.90 -47.65
CA LEU A 219 50.02 -25.80 -46.80
C LEU A 219 49.05 -24.60 -46.78
N LYS A 220 48.36 -24.34 -47.90
CA LYS A 220 47.26 -23.36 -47.92
C LYS A 220 46.07 -23.81 -47.08
N ALA A 221 45.69 -25.08 -47.15
CA ALA A 221 44.63 -25.62 -46.30
C ALA A 221 45.00 -25.50 -44.81
N GLU A 222 46.27 -25.74 -44.45
CA GLU A 222 46.77 -25.49 -43.09
C GLU A 222 46.78 -24.00 -42.72
N GLN A 223 47.10 -23.11 -43.66
CA GLN A 223 47.00 -21.66 -43.47
C GLN A 223 45.55 -21.20 -43.21
N ASP A 224 44.57 -21.74 -43.93
CA ASP A 224 43.15 -21.42 -43.76
C ASP A 224 42.60 -21.93 -42.42
N LYS A 225 43.03 -23.13 -41.99
CA LYS A 225 42.74 -23.66 -40.64
C LYS A 225 43.31 -22.75 -39.56
N LEU A 226 44.53 -22.25 -39.76
CA LEU A 226 45.20 -21.37 -38.82
C LEU A 226 44.54 -19.98 -38.74
N ALA A 227 44.09 -19.43 -39.87
CA ALA A 227 43.32 -18.19 -39.91
C ALA A 227 42.01 -18.34 -39.12
N SER A 228 41.31 -19.46 -39.32
CA SER A 228 40.09 -19.80 -38.57
C SER A 228 40.38 -19.97 -37.07
N ALA A 229 41.51 -20.58 -36.72
CA ALA A 229 41.94 -20.75 -35.34
C ALA A 229 42.29 -19.42 -34.64
N LYS A 230 42.98 -18.51 -35.33
CA LYS A 230 43.25 -17.15 -34.83
C LYS A 230 41.95 -16.37 -34.63
N GLN A 231 41.01 -16.47 -35.56
CA GLN A 231 39.71 -15.83 -35.43
C GLN A 231 38.93 -16.37 -34.22
N GLN A 232 38.91 -17.69 -34.04
CA GLN A 232 38.28 -18.33 -32.89
C GLN A 232 38.92 -17.87 -31.58
N LEU A 233 40.26 -17.82 -31.50
CA LEU A 233 40.98 -17.38 -30.31
C LEU A 233 40.65 -15.93 -29.92
N GLU A 234 40.61 -15.01 -30.90
CA GLU A 234 40.24 -13.62 -30.64
C GLU A 234 38.76 -13.47 -30.22
N GLN A 235 37.87 -14.30 -30.76
CA GLN A 235 36.48 -14.37 -30.30
C GLN A 235 36.40 -14.86 -28.85
N SER A 236 37.10 -15.94 -28.50
CA SER A 236 37.16 -16.48 -27.12
C SER A 236 37.71 -15.43 -26.14
N LYS A 237 38.79 -14.73 -26.52
CA LYS A 237 39.41 -13.67 -25.71
C LYS A 237 38.45 -12.49 -25.48
N THR A 238 37.76 -12.06 -26.53
CA THR A 238 36.77 -10.98 -26.45
C THR A 238 35.58 -11.38 -25.58
N ALA A 239 35.02 -12.58 -25.80
CA ALA A 239 33.88 -13.09 -25.04
C ALA A 239 34.19 -13.22 -23.54
N LEU A 240 35.35 -13.78 -23.19
CA LEU A 240 35.78 -13.93 -21.80
C LEU A 240 36.11 -12.59 -21.15
N SER A 241 36.76 -11.66 -21.86
CA SER A 241 37.01 -10.30 -21.35
C SER A 241 35.71 -9.56 -21.08
N GLN A 242 34.76 -9.60 -22.02
CA GLN A 242 33.46 -8.95 -21.88
C GLN A 242 32.67 -9.56 -20.71
N ALA A 243 32.65 -10.88 -20.56
CA ALA A 243 31.97 -11.55 -19.46
C ALA A 243 32.57 -11.18 -18.08
N VAL A 244 33.89 -11.00 -18.00
CA VAL A 244 34.58 -10.50 -16.79
C VAL A 244 34.18 -9.05 -16.47
N ASP A 245 34.11 -8.19 -17.48
CA ASP A 245 33.73 -6.79 -17.28
C ASP A 245 32.25 -6.65 -16.91
N GLU A 246 31.38 -7.44 -17.51
CA GLU A 246 29.96 -7.53 -17.14
C GLU A 246 29.78 -8.02 -15.70
N LEU A 247 30.55 -9.01 -15.26
CA LEU A 247 30.52 -9.48 -13.87
C LEU A 247 30.97 -8.38 -12.88
N LYS A 248 32.05 -7.65 -13.20
CA LYS A 248 32.51 -6.51 -12.39
C LYS A 248 31.49 -5.38 -12.35
N ALA A 249 30.84 -5.08 -13.48
CA ALA A 249 29.80 -4.07 -13.58
C ALA A 249 28.54 -4.47 -12.79
N ALA A 250 28.12 -5.74 -12.89
CA ALA A 250 27.00 -6.29 -12.12
C ALA A 250 27.28 -6.21 -10.61
N SER A 251 28.51 -6.54 -10.18
CA SER A 251 28.91 -6.42 -8.77
C SER A 251 28.85 -4.97 -8.27
N LYS A 252 29.29 -4.00 -9.07
CA LYS A 252 29.17 -2.57 -8.73
C LYS A 252 27.71 -2.10 -8.70
N ALA A 253 26.88 -2.54 -9.65
CA ALA A 253 25.47 -2.19 -9.73
C ALA A 253 24.67 -2.81 -8.57
N ASP A 254 24.92 -4.07 -8.23
CA ASP A 254 24.34 -4.74 -7.08
C ASP A 254 24.77 -4.07 -5.78
N TYR A 255 26.05 -3.69 -5.65
CA TYR A 255 26.53 -2.93 -4.50
C TYR A 255 25.81 -1.57 -4.38
N ALA A 256 25.64 -0.84 -5.47
CA ALA A 256 24.89 0.43 -5.47
C ALA A 256 23.40 0.23 -5.15
N LYS A 257 22.77 -0.83 -5.68
CA LYS A 257 21.37 -1.18 -5.44
C LYS A 257 21.14 -1.56 -3.98
N VAL A 258 22.03 -2.35 -3.39
CA VAL A 258 21.93 -2.69 -1.97
C VAL A 258 22.33 -1.51 -1.08
N GLN A 259 23.27 -0.66 -1.50
CA GLN A 259 23.52 0.61 -0.83
C GLN A 259 22.25 1.47 -0.82
N GLN A 260 21.50 1.58 -1.91
CA GLN A 260 20.22 2.31 -1.92
C GLN A 260 19.18 1.70 -0.98
N LEU A 261 19.05 0.37 -0.96
CA LEU A 261 18.17 -0.32 -0.01
C LEU A 261 18.60 -0.11 1.46
N ALA A 262 19.90 0.06 1.72
CA ALA A 262 20.47 0.30 3.05
C ALA A 262 20.60 1.80 3.40
N ASN A 263 20.55 2.70 2.42
CA ASN A 263 20.79 4.13 2.61
C ASN A 263 19.48 4.83 2.95
N ILE A 264 19.17 4.77 4.24
CA ILE A 264 18.12 5.52 4.95
C ILE A 264 18.36 7.06 4.87
N LYS A 265 19.41 7.56 4.19
CA LYS A 265 19.77 8.99 4.15
C LYS A 265 18.91 9.88 3.26
N GLU A 266 18.13 9.35 2.32
CA GLU A 266 17.30 10.19 1.42
C GLU A 266 15.80 10.07 1.72
N GLY A 267 15.45 9.84 2.99
CA GLY A 267 14.06 9.88 3.46
C GLY A 267 13.77 9.10 4.76
N GLY A 268 14.76 8.50 5.41
CA GLY A 268 14.53 7.61 6.53
C GLY A 268 14.75 8.27 7.90
N LEU A 269 13.72 8.16 8.74
CA LEU A 269 13.55 8.67 10.12
C LEU A 269 12.91 10.06 10.28
N ALA A 270 12.40 10.68 9.22
CA ALA A 270 11.37 11.71 9.36
C ALA A 270 9.99 11.02 9.36
N GLY A 271 9.53 10.56 10.53
CA GLY A 271 8.23 9.90 10.68
C GLY A 271 8.24 8.67 11.57
N ILE A 272 9.11 8.59 12.59
CA ILE A 272 9.05 7.50 13.57
C ILE A 272 7.66 7.48 14.22
N SER A 273 7.12 8.66 14.54
CA SER A 273 5.75 8.81 15.01
C SER A 273 4.71 8.30 14.00
N GLN A 274 4.90 8.54 12.70
CA GLN A 274 4.03 8.02 11.63
C GLN A 274 4.13 6.49 11.49
N ILE A 275 5.32 5.91 11.60
CA ILE A 275 5.48 4.44 11.55
C ILE A 275 4.84 3.78 12.76
N LEU A 276 5.01 4.35 13.96
CA LEU A 276 4.51 3.75 15.19
C LEU A 276 3.00 3.92 15.38
N LEU A 277 2.44 5.04 14.94
CA LEU A 277 1.06 5.42 15.24
C LEU A 277 0.17 5.50 14.00
N GLY A 278 0.74 5.44 12.79
CA GLY A 278 0.01 5.57 11.53
C GLY A 278 -1.10 4.54 11.39
N ASP A 279 -0.79 3.27 11.65
CA ASP A 279 -1.77 2.18 11.57
C ASP A 279 -2.87 2.33 12.63
N VAL A 280 -2.51 2.71 13.87
CA VAL A 280 -3.48 2.95 14.95
C VAL A 280 -4.43 4.08 14.59
N TRP A 281 -3.93 5.19 14.03
CA TRP A 281 -4.76 6.30 13.57
C TRP A 281 -5.59 5.93 12.32
N GLY A 282 -5.02 5.14 11.41
CA GLY A 282 -5.71 4.64 10.22
C GLY A 282 -6.90 3.77 10.54
N GLU A 283 -6.76 2.85 11.50
CA GLU A 283 -7.87 2.03 11.97
C GLU A 283 -9.00 2.87 12.57
N ARG A 284 -8.66 3.91 13.34
CA ARG A 284 -9.66 4.83 13.91
C ARG A 284 -10.39 5.66 12.85
N ILE A 285 -9.70 6.08 11.79
CA ILE A 285 -10.34 6.77 10.66
C ILE A 285 -11.19 5.79 9.84
N ALA A 286 -10.75 4.56 9.63
CA ALA A 286 -11.52 3.53 8.93
C ALA A 286 -12.85 3.22 9.64
N GLN A 287 -12.92 3.34 10.97
CA GLN A 287 -14.19 3.24 11.71
C GLN A 287 -15.22 4.30 11.27
N LEU A 288 -14.79 5.47 10.78
CA LEU A 288 -15.70 6.48 10.22
C LEU A 288 -16.33 6.05 8.89
N GLU A 289 -15.75 5.09 8.17
CA GLU A 289 -16.36 4.52 6.96
C GLU A 289 -17.69 3.86 7.30
N SER A 290 -17.79 3.18 8.45
CA SER A 290 -19.06 2.56 8.88
C SER A 290 -20.17 3.60 9.03
N LEU A 291 -19.86 4.79 9.55
CA LEU A 291 -20.79 5.90 9.68
C LEU A 291 -21.18 6.47 8.31
N TYR A 292 -20.21 6.60 7.39
CA TYR A 292 -20.49 7.03 6.02
C TYR A 292 -21.42 6.05 5.29
N LEU A 293 -21.19 4.74 5.44
CA LEU A 293 -22.03 3.70 4.85
C LEU A 293 -23.47 3.73 5.37
N LEU A 294 -23.70 4.10 6.63
CA LEU A 294 -25.04 4.29 7.18
C LEU A 294 -25.78 5.48 6.56
N VAL A 295 -25.06 6.54 6.18
CA VAL A 295 -25.65 7.75 5.60
C VAL A 295 -25.80 7.63 4.07
N LYS A 296 -24.95 6.82 3.42
CA LYS A 296 -24.92 6.61 1.96
C LYS A 296 -26.31 6.36 1.31
N PRO A 297 -27.24 5.56 1.86
CA PRO A 297 -28.56 5.34 1.27
C PRO A 297 -29.44 6.59 1.19
N TYR A 298 -29.15 7.63 1.96
CA TYR A 298 -29.89 8.90 1.97
C TYR A 298 -29.28 9.95 1.03
N ILE A 299 -28.18 9.61 0.35
CA ILE A 299 -27.53 10.46 -0.65
C ILE A 299 -28.16 10.14 -2.02
N PRO A 300 -28.76 11.13 -2.71
CA PRO A 300 -29.31 10.93 -4.06
C PRO A 300 -28.30 10.31 -5.03
N GLU A 301 -28.68 9.27 -5.77
CA GLU A 301 -27.82 8.57 -6.74
C GLU A 301 -27.27 9.50 -7.83
N GLN A 302 -27.99 10.58 -8.16
CA GLN A 302 -27.58 11.60 -9.14
C GLN A 302 -26.28 12.33 -8.75
N LEU A 303 -25.86 12.27 -7.49
CA LEU A 303 -24.61 12.87 -6.99
C LEU A 303 -23.36 12.03 -7.27
N ASN A 304 -23.52 10.79 -7.75
CA ASN A 304 -22.42 9.89 -8.14
C ASN A 304 -22.05 9.97 -9.63
N LEU A 305 -22.71 10.83 -10.41
CA LEU A 305 -22.47 10.98 -11.84
C LEU A 305 -21.65 12.27 -12.10
N PRO A 306 -20.64 12.24 -13.00
CA PRO A 306 -19.96 13.45 -13.43
C PRO A 306 -20.98 14.43 -14.03
N SER A 307 -20.85 15.69 -13.65
CA SER A 307 -21.78 16.78 -13.94
C SER A 307 -22.16 16.83 -15.42
N GLY A 308 -23.39 16.45 -15.76
CA GLY A 308 -23.82 16.44 -17.17
C GLY A 308 -25.28 16.12 -17.43
N GLU A 309 -25.94 15.27 -16.64
CA GLU A 309 -27.33 14.88 -16.94
C GLU A 309 -28.22 15.06 -15.71
N ALA A 310 -28.84 16.24 -15.63
CA ALA A 310 -30.00 16.44 -14.79
C ALA A 310 -31.20 15.74 -15.46
N THR A 311 -31.44 14.48 -15.11
CA THR A 311 -32.75 13.87 -15.34
C THR A 311 -33.68 14.34 -14.23
N GLU A 312 -34.75 15.03 -14.63
CA GLU A 312 -35.87 15.36 -13.75
C GLU A 312 -36.38 14.07 -13.09
N PRO A 313 -36.50 14.01 -11.74
CA PRO A 313 -37.05 12.83 -11.11
C PRO A 313 -38.55 12.71 -11.43
N GLU A 314 -38.95 11.55 -11.95
CA GLU A 314 -40.35 11.17 -12.08
C GLU A 314 -41.05 11.21 -10.70
N PRO A 315 -42.27 11.76 -10.60
CA PRO A 315 -42.99 11.86 -9.35
C PRO A 315 -43.49 10.47 -8.94
N VAL A 316 -42.79 9.81 -8.02
CA VAL A 316 -43.29 8.56 -7.42
C VAL A 316 -44.30 8.93 -6.33
N LEU A 317 -45.59 8.77 -6.65
CA LEU A 317 -46.72 8.96 -5.74
C LEU A 317 -47.36 7.59 -5.41
N PRO A 318 -47.13 7.10 -4.18
CA PRO A 318 -48.24 6.50 -3.45
C PRO A 318 -48.31 7.07 -2.02
N ASN A 319 -49.51 7.51 -1.62
CA ASN A 319 -49.95 7.87 -0.25
C ASN A 319 -49.97 9.35 0.20
N ARG A 320 -50.06 10.35 -0.69
CA ARG A 320 -50.28 11.76 -0.25
C ARG A 320 -51.72 12.23 -0.47
N ILE A 321 -52.28 12.93 0.52
CA ILE A 321 -53.68 13.36 0.60
C ILE A 321 -53.99 14.50 -0.40
N LEU A 322 -53.00 15.34 -0.73
CA LEU A 322 -53.11 16.44 -1.70
C LEU A 322 -51.83 16.55 -2.56
N PRO A 323 -51.88 16.31 -3.88
CA PRO A 323 -50.74 16.51 -4.76
C PRO A 323 -50.52 18.01 -5.02
N LEU A 324 -49.37 18.54 -4.59
CA LEU A 324 -48.94 19.91 -4.88
C LEU A 324 -47.93 19.90 -6.06
N PRO A 325 -47.90 20.92 -6.93
CA PRO A 325 -46.99 20.98 -8.09
C PRO A 325 -45.49 20.94 -7.71
N HIS A 326 -45.16 21.45 -6.52
CA HIS A 326 -43.83 21.39 -5.93
C HIS A 326 -43.98 21.06 -4.44
N ALA A 327 -43.04 20.31 -3.87
CA ALA A 327 -43.03 20.03 -2.43
C ALA A 327 -42.66 21.31 -1.64
N PRO A 328 -43.59 21.90 -0.86
CA PRO A 328 -43.33 23.14 -0.13
C PRO A 328 -42.50 22.92 1.15
N TYR A 329 -42.37 21.66 1.59
CA TYR A 329 -41.65 21.26 2.78
C TYR A 329 -40.84 20.00 2.50
N PRO A 330 -39.74 19.77 3.23
CA PRO A 330 -39.14 18.46 3.28
C PRO A 330 -40.09 17.41 3.88
N ASP A 331 -39.95 16.16 3.47
CA ASP A 331 -40.75 15.04 3.99
C ASP A 331 -40.56 14.85 5.50
N PHE A 332 -39.33 15.09 5.94
CA PHE A 332 -38.93 15.09 7.33
C PHE A 332 -38.01 16.29 7.58
N TRP A 333 -38.40 17.15 8.52
CA TRP A 333 -37.61 18.31 8.93
C TRP A 333 -37.78 18.58 10.41
N ILE A 334 -36.68 18.48 11.17
CA ILE A 334 -36.63 18.97 12.55
C ILE A 334 -35.84 20.26 12.57
N LYS A 335 -36.50 21.38 12.88
CA LYS A 335 -35.86 22.72 12.90
C LYS A 335 -34.88 22.86 14.07
N SER A 336 -35.26 22.37 15.24
CA SER A 336 -34.47 22.44 16.47
C SER A 336 -34.63 21.13 17.25
N ALA A 337 -33.50 20.50 17.60
CA ALA A 337 -33.46 19.33 18.45
C ALA A 337 -32.47 19.51 19.60
N LYS A 338 -32.85 19.12 20.81
CA LYS A 338 -31.96 19.07 21.98
C LYS A 338 -32.10 17.72 22.67
N VAL A 339 -30.99 17.03 22.86
CA VAL A 339 -30.95 15.72 23.52
C VAL A 339 -30.01 15.84 24.71
N ASN A 340 -30.53 15.57 25.90
CA ASN A 340 -29.73 15.38 27.10
C ASN A 340 -29.50 13.88 27.29
N TRP A 341 -28.23 13.47 27.20
CA TRP A 341 -27.77 12.09 27.22
C TRP A 341 -26.94 11.84 28.47
N LEU A 342 -27.34 10.85 29.26
CA LEU A 342 -26.63 10.41 30.45
C LEU A 342 -25.60 9.36 30.05
N ILE A 343 -24.31 9.68 30.21
CA ILE A 343 -23.20 8.81 29.82
C ILE A 343 -22.16 8.72 30.92
N GLY A 344 -21.73 7.50 31.26
CA GLY A 344 -20.55 7.26 32.09
C GLY A 344 -20.52 7.99 33.44
N GLY A 345 -21.68 8.25 34.05
CA GLY A 345 -21.80 9.02 35.30
C GLY A 345 -21.80 10.55 35.15
N GLY A 346 -21.77 11.06 33.91
CA GLY A 346 -21.91 12.48 33.57
C GLY A 346 -23.06 12.72 32.58
N GLN A 347 -23.05 13.90 31.96
CA GLN A 347 -24.08 14.31 31.00
C GLN A 347 -23.47 14.89 29.72
N ALA A 348 -24.11 14.57 28.60
CA ALA A 348 -23.80 15.06 27.27
C ALA A 348 -25.03 15.78 26.71
N THR A 349 -24.84 17.00 26.24
CA THR A 349 -25.90 17.76 25.56
C THR A 349 -25.62 17.76 24.06
N ILE A 350 -26.55 17.22 23.29
CA ILE A 350 -26.54 17.28 21.83
C ILE A 350 -27.57 18.33 21.40
N ALA A 351 -27.17 19.26 20.55
CA ALA A 351 -28.08 20.19 19.90
C ALA A 351 -27.93 20.06 18.39
N LEU A 352 -29.05 19.97 17.68
CA LEU A 352 -29.09 19.94 16.23
C LEU A 352 -30.08 20.99 15.71
N GLN A 353 -29.82 21.52 14.52
CA GLN A 353 -30.68 22.43 13.81
C GLN A 353 -30.85 21.97 12.37
N ASP A 354 -32.05 22.14 11.83
CA ASP A 354 -32.38 21.85 10.44
C ASP A 354 -32.03 20.43 9.98
N ILE A 355 -32.44 19.42 10.76
CA ILE A 355 -32.24 18.01 10.42
C ILE A 355 -33.17 17.66 9.25
N THR A 356 -32.61 17.44 8.07
CA THR A 356 -33.33 16.96 6.89
C THR A 356 -32.34 16.30 5.91
N ALA A 357 -32.83 15.46 5.00
CA ALA A 357 -32.05 14.98 3.86
C ALA A 357 -32.23 15.85 2.60
N GLN A 358 -33.21 16.77 2.61
CA GLN A 358 -33.59 17.60 1.46
C GLN A 358 -33.13 19.06 1.67
N HIS A 359 -31.84 19.28 1.94
CA HIS A 359 -31.28 20.62 2.23
C HIS A 359 -31.52 21.64 1.11
N ALA A 360 -31.66 21.18 -0.15
CA ALA A 360 -31.97 22.03 -1.29
C ALA A 360 -33.32 22.78 -1.14
N LEU A 361 -34.30 22.20 -0.44
CA LEU A 361 -35.62 22.83 -0.22
C LEU A 361 -35.57 23.96 0.81
N ILE A 362 -34.67 23.85 1.79
CA ILE A 362 -34.55 24.83 2.89
C ILE A 362 -33.38 25.81 2.70
N ASN A 363 -32.48 25.53 1.74
CA ASN A 363 -31.25 26.29 1.47
C ASN A 363 -30.40 26.55 2.75
N ALA A 364 -30.35 25.55 3.63
CA ALA A 364 -29.63 25.59 4.90
C ALA A 364 -29.00 24.23 5.18
N ALA A 365 -27.84 24.23 5.85
CA ALA A 365 -27.16 23.02 6.31
C ALA A 365 -27.71 22.59 7.68
N THR A 366 -27.76 21.29 7.94
CA THR A 366 -27.97 20.77 9.29
C THR A 366 -26.77 21.14 10.15
N LYS A 367 -26.98 21.84 11.26
CA LYS A 367 -25.91 22.14 12.23
C LYS A 367 -26.05 21.22 13.42
N PHE A 368 -24.93 20.78 13.97
CA PHE A 368 -24.92 19.95 15.18
C PHE A 368 -23.81 20.40 16.13
N SER A 369 -24.06 20.17 17.41
CA SER A 369 -23.07 20.34 18.47
C SER A 369 -23.29 19.32 19.56
N LEU A 370 -22.21 18.87 20.17
CA LEU A 370 -22.15 17.97 21.30
C LEU A 370 -21.25 18.62 22.37
N ASP A 371 -21.75 18.77 23.58
CA ASP A 371 -21.01 19.26 24.73
C ASP A 371 -21.10 18.20 25.84
N VAL A 372 -19.96 17.61 26.18
CA VAL A 372 -19.81 16.59 27.22
C VAL A 372 -19.05 17.18 28.38
N LYS A 373 -19.60 17.06 29.59
CA LYS A 373 -18.99 17.57 30.82
C LYS A 373 -19.05 16.53 31.92
N GLN A 374 -18.12 16.64 32.87
CA GLN A 374 -18.15 15.94 34.15
C GLN A 374 -18.09 14.41 34.02
N LEU A 375 -17.35 13.89 33.04
CA LEU A 375 -17.05 12.47 32.98
C LEU A 375 -15.86 12.13 33.90
N PRO A 376 -15.84 10.96 34.55
CA PRO A 376 -14.77 10.58 35.49
C PRO A 376 -13.36 10.61 34.89
N GLN A 377 -13.22 10.29 33.60
CA GLN A 377 -11.93 10.24 32.90
C GLN A 377 -11.74 11.36 31.89
N LEU A 378 -12.71 12.26 31.73
CA LEU A 378 -12.68 13.30 30.70
C LEU A 378 -13.24 14.61 31.26
N ALA A 379 -12.40 15.64 31.30
CA ALA A 379 -12.82 16.93 31.84
C ALA A 379 -13.89 17.59 30.97
N ALA A 380 -13.63 17.73 29.67
CA ALA A 380 -14.59 18.25 28.71
C ALA A 380 -14.35 17.72 27.29
N PHE A 381 -15.42 17.53 26.54
CA PHE A 381 -15.36 17.31 25.10
C PHE A 381 -16.43 18.11 24.40
N LYS A 382 -16.02 18.87 23.39
CA LYS A 382 -16.90 19.66 22.53
C LYS A 382 -16.68 19.23 21.08
N LEU A 383 -17.77 19.09 20.36
CA LEU A 383 -17.78 18.83 18.93
C LEU A 383 -18.87 19.69 18.31
N ASP A 384 -18.57 20.36 17.22
CA ASP A 384 -19.51 21.18 16.47
C ASP A 384 -19.27 21.01 14.98
N GLY A 385 -20.31 21.22 14.19
CA GLY A 385 -20.21 21.02 12.76
C GLY A 385 -21.47 21.34 12.00
N ASP A 386 -21.34 21.20 10.69
CA ASP A 386 -22.42 21.35 9.74
C ASP A 386 -22.37 20.27 8.67
N PHE A 387 -23.54 19.97 8.13
CA PHE A 387 -23.76 18.93 7.14
C PHE A 387 -24.79 19.39 6.11
N ALA A 388 -24.48 19.26 4.83
CA ALA A 388 -25.42 19.56 3.76
C ALA A 388 -25.31 18.57 2.60
N ILE A 389 -26.47 18.13 2.10
CA ILE A 389 -26.63 17.39 0.85
C ILE A 389 -27.23 18.36 -0.18
N LEU A 390 -26.35 19.01 -0.95
CA LEU A 390 -26.75 19.88 -2.07
C LEU A 390 -26.31 19.22 -3.38
N GLN A 391 -25.45 19.87 -4.17
CA GLN A 391 -24.80 19.27 -5.34
C GLN A 391 -23.68 18.27 -4.98
N LYS A 392 -23.28 18.27 -3.72
CA LYS A 392 -22.31 17.34 -3.12
C LYS A 392 -22.63 17.25 -1.64
N MET A 393 -22.27 16.13 -1.03
CA MET A 393 -22.32 15.97 0.41
C MET A 393 -21.11 16.67 1.01
N VAL A 394 -21.33 17.68 1.85
CA VAL A 394 -20.26 18.36 2.59
C VAL A 394 -20.55 18.27 4.07
N THR A 395 -19.55 17.81 4.82
CA THR A 395 -19.58 17.78 6.28
C THR A 395 -18.35 18.50 6.81
N ASN A 396 -18.56 19.44 7.72
CA ASN A 396 -17.52 20.09 8.49
C ASN A 396 -17.67 19.71 9.95
N VAL A 397 -16.58 19.35 10.60
CA VAL A 397 -16.54 19.01 12.02
C VAL A 397 -15.35 19.69 12.64
N ASN A 398 -15.55 20.36 13.77
CA ASN A 398 -14.52 20.80 14.68
C ASN A 398 -14.68 20.02 15.99
N TRP A 399 -13.58 19.74 16.66
CA TRP A 399 -13.64 19.18 18.00
C TRP A 399 -12.57 19.76 18.90
N GLN A 400 -12.85 19.70 20.18
CA GLN A 400 -11.94 20.03 21.26
C GLN A 400 -12.17 19.05 22.41
N LEU A 401 -11.11 18.39 22.82
CA LEU A 401 -11.05 17.44 23.91
C LEU A 401 -10.02 17.95 24.90
N ASP A 402 -10.46 18.14 26.14
CA ASP A 402 -9.63 18.63 27.21
C ASP A 402 -9.58 17.61 28.34
N GLY A 403 -8.35 17.22 28.71
CA GLY A 403 -8.10 16.45 29.92
C GLY A 403 -8.67 15.04 29.91
N LEU A 404 -8.47 14.28 28.84
CA LEU A 404 -8.73 12.85 28.84
C LEU A 404 -7.61 12.11 29.59
N ASN A 405 -7.94 11.48 30.70
CA ASN A 405 -7.01 10.67 31.46
C ASN A 405 -6.85 9.29 30.80
N LEU A 406 -5.64 8.98 30.36
CA LEU A 406 -5.32 7.69 29.78
C LEU A 406 -5.29 6.61 30.86
N GLN A 407 -5.91 5.48 30.54
CA GLN A 407 -5.69 4.25 31.30
C GLN A 407 -4.29 3.72 31.01
N PRO A 408 -3.70 2.95 31.96
CA PRO A 408 -2.43 2.29 31.75
C PRO A 408 -2.45 1.47 30.45
N MET A 409 -1.45 1.68 29.61
CA MET A 409 -1.35 1.06 28.29
C MET A 409 0.01 0.40 28.12
N HIS A 410 0.00 -0.85 27.65
CA HIS A 410 1.19 -1.57 27.25
C HIS A 410 1.35 -1.45 25.72
N LEU A 411 2.48 -0.90 25.29
CA LEU A 411 2.84 -0.71 23.88
C LEU A 411 3.97 -1.68 23.51
N GLY A 412 3.76 -2.51 22.49
CA GLY A 412 4.76 -3.50 22.04
C GLY A 412 4.74 -4.83 22.81
N LYS A 413 5.73 -5.69 22.53
CA LYS A 413 5.85 -7.05 23.10
C LYS A 413 7.32 -7.40 23.40
N GLY A 414 7.56 -8.24 24.41
CA GLY A 414 8.90 -8.76 24.75
C GLY A 414 9.88 -7.67 25.16
N ASP A 415 11.13 -7.77 24.71
CA ASP A 415 12.21 -6.79 25.01
C ASP A 415 11.98 -5.39 24.39
N ASN A 416 10.92 -5.25 23.59
CA ASN A 416 10.47 -4.00 22.97
C ASN A 416 9.22 -3.41 23.65
N ALA A 417 8.86 -3.89 24.84
CA ALA A 417 7.70 -3.38 25.59
C ALA A 417 7.97 -2.01 26.22
N LEU A 418 7.03 -1.09 26.00
CA LEU A 418 6.97 0.24 26.60
C LEU A 418 5.62 0.39 27.29
N ASP A 419 5.64 0.73 28.57
CA ASP A 419 4.43 0.88 29.37
C ASP A 419 4.19 2.36 29.59
N LEU A 420 2.97 2.82 29.35
CA LEU A 420 2.48 4.14 29.71
C LEU A 420 1.55 3.98 30.91
N ALA A 421 2.02 4.31 32.10
CA ALA A 421 1.24 4.15 33.32
C ALA A 421 0.11 5.17 33.43
N THR A 422 0.41 6.43 33.10
CA THR A 422 -0.57 7.53 33.12
C THR A 422 -0.24 8.56 32.04
N GLY A 423 -1.24 9.35 31.66
CA GLY A 423 -1.04 10.48 30.77
C GLY A 423 -2.33 11.26 30.56
N LEU A 424 -2.21 12.56 30.35
CA LEU A 424 -3.35 13.43 30.06
C LEU A 424 -3.31 13.85 28.60
N ILE A 425 -4.37 13.55 27.85
CA ILE A 425 -4.53 13.95 26.47
C ILE A 425 -5.41 15.21 26.38
N ASN A 426 -4.89 16.20 25.66
CA ASN A 426 -5.71 17.23 25.03
C ASN A 426 -5.68 17.01 23.52
N SER A 427 -6.81 17.22 22.83
CA SER A 427 -6.89 17.10 21.38
C SER A 427 -7.76 18.20 20.81
N SER A 428 -7.37 18.78 19.69
CA SER A 428 -8.21 19.70 18.93
C SER A 428 -8.00 19.45 17.45
N GLY A 429 -9.03 19.67 16.66
CA GLY A 429 -8.90 19.44 15.23
C GLY A 429 -10.12 19.82 14.43
N LYS A 430 -9.97 19.63 13.13
CA LYS A 430 -10.98 19.89 12.12
C LYS A 430 -11.00 18.74 11.12
N LEU A 431 -12.19 18.41 10.64
CA LEU A 431 -12.43 17.43 9.61
C LEU A 431 -13.37 18.05 8.58
N ASN A 432 -12.98 18.00 7.33
CA ASN A 432 -13.83 18.25 6.18
C ASN A 432 -14.01 16.93 5.44
N LEU A 433 -15.27 16.58 5.18
CA LEU A 433 -15.64 15.46 4.33
C LEU A 433 -16.40 16.04 3.14
N THR A 434 -15.90 15.77 1.94
CA THR A 434 -16.60 16.10 0.70
C THR A 434 -16.86 14.81 -0.05
N ASN A 435 -18.13 14.38 -0.12
CA ASN A 435 -18.53 13.04 -0.56
C ASN A 435 -17.74 11.96 0.21
N ASN A 436 -16.82 11.27 -0.48
CA ASN A 436 -15.98 10.21 0.12
C ASN A 436 -14.53 10.66 0.37
N GLN A 437 -14.22 11.95 0.15
CA GLN A 437 -12.88 12.51 0.35
C GLN A 437 -12.79 13.17 1.72
N ILE A 438 -11.82 12.75 2.51
CA ILE A 438 -11.54 13.29 3.84
C ILE A 438 -10.33 14.21 3.79
N ALA A 439 -10.43 15.34 4.49
CA ALA A 439 -9.31 16.23 4.81
C ALA A 439 -9.41 16.58 6.29
N GLN A 440 -8.48 16.09 7.10
CA GLN A 440 -8.52 16.21 8.55
C GLN A 440 -7.17 16.72 9.07
N GLN A 441 -7.24 17.58 10.07
CA GLN A 441 -6.08 18.11 10.79
C GLN A 441 -6.37 18.03 12.29
N ALA A 442 -5.44 17.47 13.05
CA ALA A 442 -5.54 17.36 14.50
C ALA A 442 -4.21 17.69 15.16
N SER A 443 -4.30 18.32 16.31
CA SER A 443 -3.21 18.49 17.24
C SER A 443 -3.58 17.78 18.54
N VAL A 444 -2.79 16.77 18.88
CA VAL A 444 -2.90 15.99 20.11
C VAL A 444 -1.70 16.31 20.98
N ILE A 445 -1.94 16.61 22.25
CA ILE A 445 -0.89 16.93 23.21
C ILE A 445 -1.02 15.96 24.37
N LEU A 446 0.00 15.14 24.54
CA LEU A 446 0.16 14.28 25.71
C LEU A 446 0.93 15.05 26.79
N LYS A 447 0.38 15.14 28.00
CA LYS A 447 0.98 15.80 29.17
C LYS A 447 1.11 14.82 30.32
N ALA A 448 2.04 15.09 31.23
CA ALA A 448 2.25 14.31 32.44
C ALA A 448 2.30 12.80 32.16
N ALA A 449 2.99 12.44 31.08
CA ALA A 449 3.13 11.04 30.69
C ALA A 449 4.17 10.37 31.60
N ASP A 450 3.84 9.18 32.06
CA ASP A 450 4.76 8.35 32.84
C ASP A 450 5.04 7.05 32.08
N PHE A 451 6.17 7.05 31.37
CA PHE A 451 6.64 5.90 30.62
C PHE A 451 7.62 5.06 31.44
N SER A 452 7.42 3.75 31.44
CA SER A 452 8.36 2.78 31.98
C SER A 452 8.66 1.70 30.96
N SER A 453 9.84 1.09 31.04
CA SER A 453 10.18 -0.05 30.19
C SER A 453 11.06 -1.02 30.96
N SER A 454 10.69 -2.29 30.90
CA SER A 454 11.53 -3.43 31.31
C SER A 454 12.37 -3.97 30.16
N GLY A 455 12.27 -3.35 28.98
CA GLY A 455 12.95 -3.74 27.75
C GLY A 455 14.44 -3.43 27.77
N ASN A 456 15.04 -3.49 26.59
CA ASN A 456 16.47 -3.26 26.44
C ASN A 456 16.92 -1.86 26.89
N LYS A 457 18.24 -1.68 27.06
CA LYS A 457 18.86 -0.41 27.50
C LYS A 457 18.43 0.80 26.65
N TYR A 458 18.08 0.61 25.38
CA TYR A 458 17.61 1.68 24.51
C TYR A 458 16.22 2.16 24.87
N LEU A 459 15.30 1.23 25.17
CA LEU A 459 13.96 1.60 25.64
C LEU A 459 14.00 2.27 27.02
N GLN A 460 14.95 1.89 27.87
CA GLN A 460 15.16 2.58 29.14
C GLN A 460 15.72 4.01 28.96
N GLN A 461 16.51 4.26 27.92
CA GLN A 461 16.94 5.61 27.57
C GLN A 461 15.80 6.42 26.92
N LEU A 462 15.00 5.76 26.09
CA LEU A 462 13.82 6.34 25.47
C LEU A 462 12.80 6.80 26.52
N THR A 463 12.46 5.96 27.49
CA THR A 463 11.57 6.35 28.60
C THR A 463 12.11 7.54 29.37
N GLY A 464 13.42 7.58 29.63
CA GLY A 464 14.09 8.72 30.24
C GLY A 464 13.92 10.02 29.45
N LEU A 465 14.06 9.97 28.12
CA LEU A 465 13.86 11.13 27.24
C LEU A 465 12.38 11.55 27.16
N LEU A 466 11.46 10.59 27.09
CA LEU A 466 10.02 10.84 27.04
C LEU A 466 9.52 11.49 28.34
N ASN A 467 9.95 10.97 29.49
CA ASN A 467 9.54 11.49 30.81
C ASN A 467 10.13 12.87 31.13
N GLN A 468 11.19 13.29 30.44
CA GLN A 468 11.71 14.67 30.55
C GLN A 468 10.83 15.69 29.82
N GLN A 469 9.99 15.26 28.88
CA GLN A 469 9.10 16.16 28.14
C GLN A 469 7.89 16.51 28.99
N GLN A 470 7.70 17.80 29.29
CA GLN A 470 6.48 18.26 29.96
C GLN A 470 5.22 18.03 29.10
N GLN A 471 5.38 18.15 27.78
CA GLN A 471 4.34 17.92 26.80
C GLN A 471 4.93 17.33 25.52
N ILE A 472 4.21 16.38 24.93
CA ILE A 472 4.55 15.73 23.68
C ILE A 472 3.46 16.09 22.68
N PRO A 473 3.69 17.06 21.78
CA PRO A 473 2.76 17.37 20.71
C PRO A 473 2.87 16.35 19.56
N LEU A 474 1.71 15.95 19.04
CA LEU A 474 1.53 15.15 17.85
C LEU A 474 0.57 15.88 16.92
N ASN A 475 1.03 16.20 15.72
CA ASN A 475 0.20 16.77 14.67
C ASN A 475 -0.12 15.68 13.66
N ILE A 476 -1.41 15.47 13.40
CA ILE A 476 -1.91 14.43 12.52
C ILE A 476 -2.66 15.12 11.38
N ALA A 477 -2.30 14.80 10.16
CA ALA A 477 -2.99 15.22 8.96
C ALA A 477 -3.42 13.98 8.19
N THR A 478 -4.70 13.94 7.81
CA THR A 478 -5.27 12.84 7.03
C THR A 478 -5.91 13.39 5.77
N THR A 479 -5.59 12.83 4.62
CA THR A 479 -6.14 13.23 3.31
C THR A 479 -6.47 12.01 2.46
N GLY A 480 -7.33 12.16 1.45
CA GLY A 480 -7.61 11.09 0.49
C GLY A 480 -9.01 10.51 0.63
N LEU A 481 -9.18 9.22 0.29
CA LEU A 481 -10.48 8.54 0.41
C LEU A 481 -10.70 8.08 1.85
N ILE A 482 -11.92 8.16 2.37
CA ILE A 482 -12.22 7.69 3.74
C ILE A 482 -11.92 6.18 3.92
N SER A 483 -12.02 5.39 2.85
CA SER A 483 -11.72 3.95 2.82
C SER A 483 -10.22 3.65 2.69
N GLN A 484 -9.43 4.61 2.21
CA GLN A 484 -7.97 4.51 2.04
C GLN A 484 -7.32 5.87 2.36
N PRO A 485 -7.33 6.28 3.65
CA PRO A 485 -6.78 7.56 4.04
C PRO A 485 -5.25 7.54 3.99
N GLU A 486 -4.66 8.59 3.43
CA GLU A 486 -3.25 8.89 3.57
C GLU A 486 -3.03 9.70 4.85
N ILE A 487 -2.22 9.16 5.76
CA ILE A 487 -2.03 9.71 7.10
C ILE A 487 -0.58 10.14 7.27
N SER A 488 -0.40 11.41 7.65
CA SER A 488 0.89 11.95 8.07
C SER A 488 0.84 12.33 9.53
N ILE A 489 1.78 11.80 10.32
CA ILE A 489 1.93 12.12 11.73
C ILE A 489 3.30 12.75 11.93
N ARG A 490 3.33 13.87 12.63
CA ARG A 490 4.55 14.58 12.98
C ARG A 490 4.58 14.84 14.47
N SER A 491 5.71 14.56 15.11
CA SER A 491 5.92 14.86 16.52
C SER A 491 7.28 15.51 16.73
N SER A 492 7.41 16.32 17.78
CA SER A 492 8.73 16.80 18.24
C SER A 492 9.65 15.64 18.66
N LEU A 493 9.07 14.47 18.95
CA LEU A 493 9.83 13.25 19.20
C LEU A 493 10.61 12.78 17.97
N ASP A 494 10.18 13.07 16.75
CA ASP A 494 10.87 12.54 15.56
C ASP A 494 12.33 13.01 15.50
N GLN A 495 12.61 14.25 15.92
CA GLN A 495 13.97 14.79 16.00
C GLN A 495 14.76 14.18 17.16
N LEU A 496 14.15 14.14 18.36
CA LEU A 496 14.79 13.61 19.57
C LEU A 496 15.14 12.12 19.45
N LEU A 497 14.23 11.34 18.85
CA LEU A 497 14.41 9.92 18.56
C LEU A 497 15.42 9.71 17.44
N GLY A 498 15.36 10.54 16.39
CA GLY A 498 16.36 10.54 15.33
C GLY A 498 17.77 10.65 15.89
N ASP A 499 18.04 11.68 16.69
CA ASP A 499 19.39 11.94 17.22
C ASP A 499 19.87 10.84 18.19
N ALA A 500 18.99 10.30 19.04
CA ALA A 500 19.33 9.24 19.98
C ALA A 500 19.56 7.87 19.30
N LEU A 501 18.74 7.53 18.29
CA LEU A 501 18.83 6.25 17.56
C LEU A 501 19.99 6.25 16.55
N LEU A 502 20.32 7.41 15.96
CA LEU A 502 21.38 7.54 14.95
C LEU A 502 22.79 7.23 15.49
N GLY A 503 23.03 7.31 16.81
CA GLY A 503 24.36 7.07 17.39
C GLY A 503 24.84 5.63 17.23
N GLU A 504 23.98 4.65 17.53
CA GLU A 504 24.32 3.22 17.54
C GLU A 504 23.76 2.46 16.33
N ALA A 505 22.65 2.94 15.75
CA ALA A 505 22.17 2.43 14.46
C ALA A 505 23.20 2.67 13.34
N LYS A 506 23.95 3.78 13.36
CA LYS A 506 25.08 3.99 12.43
C LYS A 506 26.15 2.91 12.55
N GLN A 507 26.45 2.43 13.76
CA GLN A 507 27.41 1.35 13.96
C GLN A 507 26.89 -0.01 13.47
N LYS A 508 25.63 -0.34 13.75
CA LYS A 508 25.01 -1.58 13.23
C LYS A 508 24.79 -1.55 11.71
N ILE A 509 24.40 -0.41 11.15
CA ILE A 509 24.28 -0.19 9.70
C ILE A 509 25.66 -0.29 9.04
N ALA A 510 26.71 0.29 9.63
CA ALA A 510 28.06 0.15 9.12
C ALA A 510 28.57 -1.30 9.19
N ALA A 511 28.26 -2.03 10.28
CA ALA A 511 28.58 -3.45 10.40
C ALA A 511 27.86 -4.29 9.34
N TYR A 512 26.57 -4.03 9.11
CA TYR A 512 25.77 -4.68 8.08
C TYR A 512 26.29 -4.38 6.66
N GLN A 513 26.61 -3.11 6.38
CA GLN A 513 27.22 -2.69 5.11
C GLN A 513 28.56 -3.41 4.87
N SER A 514 29.36 -3.58 5.92
CA SER A 514 30.64 -4.31 5.86
C SER A 514 30.43 -5.80 5.61
N GLU A 515 29.48 -6.44 6.29
CA GLU A 515 29.17 -7.86 6.11
C GLU A 515 28.63 -8.15 4.70
N LEU A 516 27.72 -7.31 4.23
CA LEU A 516 27.19 -7.38 2.88
C LEU A 516 28.28 -7.17 1.81
N GLN A 517 29.14 -6.17 1.98
CA GLN A 517 30.28 -5.93 1.10
C GLN A 517 31.19 -7.16 1.04
N THR A 518 31.41 -7.81 2.19
CA THR A 518 32.21 -9.03 2.29
C THR A 518 31.56 -10.18 1.51
N LYS A 519 30.24 -10.36 1.62
CA LYS A 519 29.49 -11.42 0.92
C LYS A 519 29.46 -11.21 -0.60
N LEU A 520 29.24 -9.98 -1.06
CA LEU A 520 29.31 -9.63 -2.49
C LEU A 520 30.73 -9.78 -3.06
N ASN A 521 31.75 -9.35 -2.32
CA ASN A 521 33.15 -9.56 -2.72
C ASN A 521 33.52 -11.04 -2.78
N SER A 522 33.05 -11.85 -1.84
CA SER A 522 33.26 -13.30 -1.85
C SER A 522 32.60 -13.96 -3.07
N GLN A 523 31.39 -13.55 -3.44
CA GLN A 523 30.71 -14.02 -4.65
C GLN A 523 31.44 -13.60 -5.93
N LEU A 524 31.93 -12.35 -6.00
CA LEU A 524 32.75 -11.88 -7.12
C LEU A 524 34.05 -12.67 -7.24
N GLN A 525 34.76 -12.90 -6.13
CA GLN A 525 35.98 -13.71 -6.11
C GLN A 525 35.74 -15.16 -6.52
N THR A 526 34.63 -15.74 -6.09
CA THR A 526 34.23 -17.10 -6.49
C THR A 526 33.91 -17.17 -7.98
N GLY A 527 33.23 -16.16 -8.54
CA GLY A 527 32.95 -16.08 -9.97
C GLY A 527 34.18 -15.85 -10.85
N LEU A 528 35.22 -15.18 -10.32
CA LEU A 528 36.50 -14.97 -11.00
C LEU A 528 37.51 -16.11 -10.75
N ALA A 529 37.14 -17.13 -9.97
CA ALA A 529 38.00 -18.28 -9.73
C ALA A 529 38.28 -19.03 -11.04
N GLY A 530 39.55 -19.32 -11.31
CA GLY A 530 39.99 -19.93 -12.57
C GLY A 530 40.27 -18.93 -13.71
N GLN A 531 40.08 -17.62 -13.48
CA GLN A 531 40.44 -16.58 -14.47
C GLN A 531 41.89 -16.67 -14.94
N GLN A 532 42.80 -16.88 -13.99
CA GLN A 532 44.23 -16.99 -14.29
C GLN A 532 44.53 -18.22 -15.16
N ASP A 533 43.80 -19.32 -14.96
CA ASP A 533 44.05 -20.58 -15.68
C ASP A 533 43.66 -20.48 -17.16
N TRP A 534 42.48 -19.94 -17.49
CA TRP A 534 42.12 -19.73 -18.89
C TRP A 534 42.86 -18.54 -19.53
N ALA A 535 43.25 -17.51 -18.77
CA ALA A 535 44.08 -16.43 -19.30
C ALA A 535 45.49 -16.94 -19.69
N ALA A 536 46.06 -17.84 -18.89
CA ALA A 536 47.30 -18.52 -19.22
C ALA A 536 47.13 -19.42 -20.48
N LEU A 537 46.01 -20.15 -20.56
CA LEU A 537 45.69 -20.98 -21.73
C LEU A 537 45.59 -20.14 -23.02
N LEU A 538 44.87 -19.01 -22.99
CA LEU A 538 44.75 -18.10 -24.14
C LEU A 538 46.11 -17.56 -24.59
N THR A 539 46.93 -17.12 -23.63
CA THR A 539 48.28 -16.57 -23.92
C THR A 539 49.18 -17.64 -24.54
N GLN A 540 49.13 -18.87 -24.01
CA GLN A 540 49.88 -19.99 -24.56
C GLN A 540 49.45 -20.33 -25.98
N GLN A 541 48.14 -20.37 -26.26
CA GLN A 541 47.64 -20.68 -27.60
C GLN A 541 47.91 -19.58 -28.62
N ASP A 542 47.88 -18.31 -28.21
CA ASP A 542 48.27 -17.19 -29.07
C ASP A 542 49.74 -17.34 -29.52
N SER A 543 50.62 -17.68 -28.57
CA SER A 543 52.04 -17.96 -28.85
C SER A 543 52.22 -19.15 -29.80
N ASP A 544 51.52 -20.27 -29.54
CA ASP A 544 51.61 -21.49 -30.35
C ASP A 544 51.12 -21.21 -31.80
N LEU A 545 49.98 -20.52 -31.95
CA LEU A 545 49.42 -20.15 -33.26
C LEU A 545 50.33 -19.20 -34.04
N SER A 546 50.96 -18.24 -33.35
CA SER A 546 51.92 -17.31 -33.96
C SER A 546 53.17 -18.05 -34.48
N GLU A 547 53.72 -18.98 -33.69
CA GLU A 547 54.88 -19.80 -34.08
C GLU A 547 54.56 -20.65 -35.33
N VAL A 548 53.39 -21.31 -35.35
CA VAL A 548 52.95 -22.12 -36.50
C VAL A 548 52.71 -21.26 -37.74
N SER A 549 52.10 -20.07 -37.59
CA SER A 549 51.86 -19.11 -38.68
C SER A 549 53.14 -18.72 -39.37
N SER A 550 54.14 -18.31 -38.58
CA SER A 550 55.43 -17.88 -39.11
C SER A 550 56.11 -19.00 -39.90
N ARG A 551 56.03 -20.25 -39.43
CA ARG A 551 56.64 -21.40 -40.13
C ARG A 551 55.93 -21.74 -41.44
N ILE A 552 54.60 -21.72 -41.47
CA ILE A 552 53.81 -21.97 -42.68
C ILE A 552 54.05 -20.85 -43.71
N GLU A 553 54.06 -19.59 -43.26
CA GLU A 553 54.37 -18.45 -44.12
C GLU A 553 55.78 -18.52 -44.71
N GLU A 554 56.79 -18.91 -43.92
CA GLU A 554 58.16 -19.12 -44.40
C GLU A 554 58.21 -20.22 -45.48
N MET A 555 57.51 -21.33 -45.28
CA MET A 555 57.45 -22.42 -46.26
C MET A 555 56.78 -21.99 -47.57
N LEU A 556 55.67 -21.25 -47.47
CA LEU A 556 54.92 -20.75 -48.64
C LEU A 556 55.66 -19.66 -49.41
N SER A 557 56.31 -18.72 -48.70
CA SER A 557 56.93 -17.54 -49.30
C SER A 557 58.38 -17.76 -49.74
N ALA A 558 59.21 -18.40 -48.91
CA ALA A 558 60.64 -18.52 -49.17
C ALA A 558 60.98 -19.81 -49.91
N LYS A 559 60.43 -20.96 -49.49
CA LYS A 559 60.85 -22.27 -50.02
C LYS A 559 60.06 -22.69 -51.26
N LEU A 560 58.75 -22.44 -51.29
CA LEU A 560 57.89 -22.81 -52.42
C LEU A 560 57.96 -21.83 -53.60
N ALA A 561 58.22 -20.55 -53.36
CA ALA A 561 58.45 -19.58 -54.44
C ALA A 561 59.78 -19.87 -55.16
N ASP A 562 60.86 -20.06 -54.40
CA ASP A 562 62.18 -20.43 -54.95
C ASP A 562 62.12 -21.79 -55.67
N ALA A 563 61.43 -22.79 -55.11
CA ALA A 563 61.18 -24.07 -55.77
C ALA A 563 60.48 -23.92 -57.14
N LYS A 564 59.46 -23.06 -57.21
CA LYS A 564 58.70 -22.82 -58.44
C LYS A 564 59.54 -22.11 -59.50
N ASP A 565 60.35 -21.14 -59.10
CA ASP A 565 61.22 -20.41 -60.01
C ASP A 565 62.35 -21.31 -60.53
N GLN A 566 62.96 -22.14 -59.67
CA GLN A 566 63.95 -23.15 -60.10
C GLN A 566 63.37 -24.20 -61.06
N VAL A 567 62.15 -24.67 -60.83
CA VAL A 567 61.47 -25.62 -61.73
C VAL A 567 61.15 -24.95 -63.08
N LYS A 568 60.72 -23.68 -63.07
CA LYS A 568 60.43 -22.89 -64.27
C LYS A 568 61.69 -22.61 -65.09
N ASP A 569 62.79 -22.27 -64.44
CA ASP A 569 64.06 -21.98 -65.10
C ASP A 569 64.68 -23.27 -65.68
N ARG A 570 64.62 -24.40 -64.95
CA ARG A 570 65.04 -25.71 -65.50
C ARG A 570 64.16 -26.19 -66.65
N LEU A 571 62.87 -25.84 -66.65
CA LEU A 571 61.97 -26.10 -67.78
C LEU A 571 62.40 -25.26 -69.00
N LYS A 572 62.68 -23.97 -68.82
CA LYS A 572 63.21 -23.10 -69.89
C LYS A 572 64.52 -23.65 -70.45
N ASP A 573 65.47 -24.00 -69.60
CA ASP A 573 66.77 -24.54 -70.03
C ASP A 573 66.62 -25.84 -70.84
N LYS A 574 65.72 -26.75 -70.44
CA LYS A 574 65.45 -27.97 -71.21
C LYS A 574 64.69 -27.71 -72.51
N LEU A 575 63.80 -26.73 -72.54
CA LEU A 575 63.09 -26.32 -73.77
C LEU A 575 64.04 -25.62 -74.76
N MET A 576 64.96 -24.78 -74.27
CA MET A 576 65.98 -24.14 -75.10
C MET A 576 67.02 -25.14 -75.62
N LYS A 577 67.52 -26.06 -74.78
CA LYS A 577 68.42 -27.15 -75.25
C LYS A 577 67.80 -28.06 -76.31
N LYS A 578 66.47 -28.20 -76.31
CA LYS A 578 65.75 -28.98 -77.34
C LYS A 578 65.49 -28.17 -78.62
N SER A 579 65.65 -26.84 -78.57
CA SER A 579 65.60 -25.93 -79.71
C SER A 579 66.95 -25.76 -80.41
N ASP A 580 68.07 -25.99 -79.71
CA ASP A 580 69.43 -25.89 -80.28
C ASP A 580 69.89 -27.17 -81.00
N ASP A 581 69.14 -28.26 -80.87
CA ASP A 581 69.49 -29.60 -81.39
C ASP A 581 68.65 -29.97 -82.64
N ASN A 582 68.18 -28.96 -83.39
CA ASN A 582 67.32 -29.13 -84.56
C ASN A 582 67.73 -28.24 -85.73
#